data_AF-A0A0N4TE59-F1
#
_entry.id   AF-A0A0N4TE59-F1
#
_cell.length_a   1.000
_cell.length_b   1.000
_cell.length_c   1.000
_cell.angle_alpha   90.00
_cell.angle_beta   90.00
_cell.angle_gamma   90.00
#
_symmetry.space_group_name_H-M   'P 1'
#
loop_
_entity.id
_entity.type
_entity.pdbx_description
1 polymer ?
#
loop_
_entity_poly.entity_id
_entity_poly.type
_entity_poly.pdbx_seq_one_letter_code
_entity_poly.pdbx_strand_id
1 'polypeptide(L)'
;KAKVTLELPWHHFTVPLVVSDDGTIQKEEHENIIERTINLNNMGEATIVFTNDELKKHKLVTGYGGSSVKITATVTEDLTDIKRNATTQIVAYRHDVKLDMEKQGETFKPGLGYNIVITLKQMDDTPIKATIPKRVQVTTFYSYLFGTDSITQHEDKKVKIVDLDAHGTA
;
A
#
# COMPACT_ATOMS: atom_id res chain seq x y z
N LYS A 1 -5.23 -31.70 -4.43
CA LYS A 1 -5.36 -30.70 -3.31
C LYS A 1 -4.57 -29.41 -3.60
N ALA A 2 -4.92 -28.26 -3.04
CA ALA A 2 -4.17 -27.01 -3.18
C ALA A 2 -3.73 -26.44 -1.83
N LYS A 3 -2.49 -25.96 -1.75
CA LYS A 3 -1.90 -25.27 -0.60
C LYS A 3 -1.55 -23.85 -1.01
N VAL A 4 -1.99 -22.87 -0.24
CA VAL A 4 -1.65 -21.46 -0.43
C VAL A 4 -0.87 -20.98 0.79
N THR A 5 0.30 -20.41 0.54
CA THR A 5 1.20 -19.87 1.56
C THR A 5 1.34 -18.36 1.33
N LEU A 6 1.15 -17.57 2.39
CA LEU A 6 1.42 -16.14 2.42
C LEU A 6 2.66 -15.90 3.29
N GLU A 7 3.61 -15.15 2.77
CA GLU A 7 4.85 -14.82 3.45
C GLU A 7 5.34 -13.41 3.07
N LEU A 8 6.24 -12.86 3.87
CA LEU A 8 6.97 -11.66 3.46
C LEU A 8 7.92 -12.00 2.31
N PRO A 9 8.04 -11.14 1.28
CA PRO A 9 8.90 -11.41 0.11
C PRO A 9 10.38 -11.45 0.45
N TRP A 10 10.78 -10.85 1.57
CA TRP A 10 12.16 -10.81 2.06
C TRP A 10 12.26 -11.52 3.40
N HIS A 11 13.27 -12.36 3.55
CA HIS A 11 13.61 -12.94 4.83
C HIS A 11 14.22 -11.83 5.69
N HIS A 12 13.58 -11.50 6.82
CA HIS A 12 14.24 -10.70 7.84
C HIS A 12 15.47 -11.48 8.34
N PHE A 13 16.58 -10.77 8.57
CA PHE A 13 17.79 -11.35 9.15
C PHE A 13 17.43 -12.15 10.41
N THR A 14 18.05 -13.32 10.54
CA THR A 14 17.81 -14.34 11.57
C THR A 14 17.57 -13.74 12.95
N VAL A 15 16.41 -14.04 13.54
CA VAL A 15 16.14 -13.77 14.95
C VAL A 15 17.18 -14.52 15.79
N PRO A 16 17.78 -13.91 16.82
CA PRO A 16 18.74 -14.61 17.67
C PRO A 16 18.07 -15.84 18.31
N LEU A 17 18.77 -16.98 18.27
CA LEU A 17 18.35 -18.19 18.96
C LEU A 17 18.29 -17.91 20.46
N VAL A 18 17.10 -17.94 21.04
CA VAL A 18 16.92 -17.86 22.50
C VAL A 18 17.12 -19.27 23.05
N VAL A 19 18.26 -19.48 23.70
CA VAL A 19 18.56 -20.70 24.45
C VAL A 19 17.97 -20.50 25.85
N SER A 20 17.02 -21.35 26.23
CA SER A 20 16.51 -21.39 27.61
C SER A 20 17.58 -21.95 28.55
N ASP A 21 17.51 -21.67 29.86
CA ASP A 21 18.49 -22.14 30.85
C ASP A 21 18.66 -23.69 30.87
N ASP A 22 17.65 -24.43 30.40
CA ASP A 22 17.67 -25.90 30.25
C ASP A 22 18.34 -26.40 28.95
N GLY A 23 18.95 -25.51 28.15
CA GLY A 23 19.64 -25.85 26.90
C GLY A 23 18.73 -26.11 25.70
N THR A 24 17.41 -26.01 25.87
CA THR A 24 16.44 -26.08 24.75
C THR A 24 16.49 -24.80 23.90
N ILE A 25 16.70 -25.01 22.60
CA ILE A 25 16.62 -23.97 21.58
C ILE A 25 15.14 -23.73 21.26
N GLN A 26 14.61 -22.57 21.64
CA GLN A 26 13.31 -22.12 21.14
C GLN A 26 13.54 -21.42 19.81
N LYS A 27 13.20 -22.07 18.70
CA LYS A 27 12.97 -21.36 17.44
C LYS A 27 11.64 -20.65 17.61
N GLU A 28 11.63 -19.32 17.69
CA GLU A 28 10.40 -18.57 17.49
C GLU A 28 9.80 -19.02 16.15
N GLU A 29 8.59 -19.56 16.20
CA GLU A 29 7.84 -19.96 15.02
C GLU A 29 7.80 -18.77 14.04
N HIS A 30 7.80 -19.06 12.75
CA HIS A 30 7.79 -18.04 11.71
C HIS A 30 6.46 -17.28 11.79
N GLU A 31 6.39 -16.25 12.64
CA GLU A 31 5.19 -15.43 12.85
C GLU A 31 4.69 -14.83 11.53
N ASN A 32 5.57 -14.71 10.53
CA ASN A 32 5.33 -14.06 9.26
C ASN A 32 4.86 -15.00 8.14
N ILE A 33 4.38 -16.21 8.46
CA ILE A 33 3.90 -17.17 7.46
C ILE A 33 2.49 -17.64 7.80
N ILE A 34 1.60 -17.61 6.81
CA ILE A 34 0.25 -18.20 6.92
C ILE A 34 0.11 -19.26 5.83
N GLU A 35 -0.36 -20.45 6.21
CA GLU A 35 -0.60 -21.54 5.27
C GLU A 35 -2.06 -21.99 5.34
N ARG A 36 -2.67 -22.20 4.16
CA ARG A 36 -4.03 -22.75 4.03
C ARG A 36 -4.03 -23.87 3.01
N THR A 37 -4.57 -25.02 3.39
CA THR A 37 -4.79 -26.14 2.48
C THR A 37 -6.27 -26.30 2.21
N ILE A 38 -6.63 -26.45 0.94
CA ILE A 38 -8.00 -26.56 0.47
C ILE A 38 -8.12 -27.62 -0.62
N ASN A 39 -9.33 -28.14 -0.81
CA ASN A 39 -9.65 -28.97 -1.95
C ASN A 39 -10.19 -28.09 -3.08
N LEU A 40 -9.81 -28.43 -4.32
CA LEU A 40 -10.32 -27.76 -5.51
C LEU A 40 -11.71 -28.29 -5.84
N ASN A 41 -12.55 -27.45 -6.45
CA ASN A 41 -13.83 -27.89 -6.99
C ASN A 41 -13.64 -28.71 -8.29
N ASN A 42 -14.73 -29.25 -8.84
CA ASN A 42 -14.71 -30.03 -10.09
C ASN A 42 -14.25 -29.24 -11.33
N MET A 43 -14.12 -27.91 -11.23
CA MET A 43 -13.61 -27.03 -12.28
C MET A 43 -12.16 -26.59 -12.06
N GLY A 44 -11.52 -27.01 -10.96
CA GLY A 44 -10.15 -26.62 -10.60
C GLY A 44 -10.03 -25.26 -9.91
N GLU A 45 -11.14 -24.67 -9.49
CA GLU A 45 -11.18 -23.38 -8.81
C GLU A 45 -11.33 -23.54 -7.30
N ALA A 46 -10.78 -22.58 -6.55
CA ALA A 46 -11.08 -22.43 -5.14
C ALA A 46 -10.78 -21.00 -4.65
N THR A 47 -11.53 -20.55 -3.64
CA THR A 47 -11.41 -19.20 -3.08
C THR A 47 -10.99 -19.28 -1.62
N ILE A 48 -9.96 -18.50 -1.26
CA ILE A 48 -9.50 -18.36 0.13
C ILE A 48 -9.65 -16.90 0.52
N VAL A 49 -10.15 -16.68 1.73
CA VAL A 49 -10.27 -15.35 2.31
C VAL A 49 -9.34 -15.27 3.51
N PHE A 50 -8.39 -14.32 3.46
CA PHE A 50 -7.54 -13.95 4.57
C PHE A 50 -8.06 -12.63 5.15
N THR A 51 -8.34 -12.61 6.45
CA THR A 51 -8.86 -11.39 7.09
C THR A 51 -7.73 -10.42 7.41
N ASN A 52 -8.01 -9.12 7.44
CA ASN A 52 -7.01 -8.11 7.77
C ASN A 52 -6.41 -8.34 9.18
N ASP A 53 -7.24 -8.78 10.13
CA ASP A 53 -6.79 -9.10 11.49
C ASP A 53 -5.82 -10.29 11.51
N GLU A 54 -6.05 -11.32 10.70
CA GLU A 54 -5.13 -12.45 10.52
C GLU A 54 -3.79 -11.98 9.93
N LEU A 55 -3.84 -11.17 8.87
CA LEU A 55 -2.62 -10.62 8.25
C LEU A 55 -1.81 -9.74 9.21
N LYS A 56 -2.49 -8.96 10.08
CA LYS A 56 -1.84 -8.12 11.10
C LYS A 56 -1.22 -8.94 12.22
N LYS A 57 -1.90 -9.99 12.69
CA LYS A 57 -1.38 -10.90 13.73
C LYS A 57 -0.06 -11.53 13.27
N HIS A 58 0.01 -11.92 12.01
CA HIS A 58 1.20 -12.48 11.38
C HIS A 58 2.19 -11.43 10.85
N LYS A 59 2.04 -10.15 11.23
CA LYS A 59 2.93 -9.04 10.81
C LYS A 59 3.16 -8.94 9.29
N LEU A 60 2.27 -9.50 8.48
CA LEU A 60 2.33 -9.47 7.01
C LEU A 60 1.92 -8.10 6.47
N VAL A 61 1.02 -7.41 7.19
CA VAL A 61 0.58 -6.06 6.85
C VAL A 61 0.71 -5.14 8.06
N THR A 62 1.10 -3.90 7.80
CA THR A 62 1.23 -2.85 8.82
C THR A 62 0.15 -1.78 8.68
N GLY A 63 -0.15 -1.07 9.77
CA GLY A 63 -1.09 0.06 9.73
C GLY A 63 -0.59 1.29 8.96
N TYR A 64 0.71 1.35 8.66
CA TYR A 64 1.31 2.45 7.90
C TYR A 64 1.23 2.22 6.37
N GLY A 65 0.92 1.00 5.94
CA GLY A 65 0.91 0.61 4.52
C GLY A 65 2.31 0.37 3.96
N GLY A 66 2.39 0.05 2.67
CA GLY A 66 3.66 -0.26 1.98
C GLY A 66 4.18 -1.68 2.21
N SER A 67 3.44 -2.50 2.97
CA SER A 67 3.79 -3.89 3.19
C SER A 67 3.62 -4.69 1.89
N SER A 68 4.64 -5.46 1.53
CA SER A 68 4.54 -6.40 0.40
C SER A 68 4.31 -7.81 0.93
N VAL A 69 3.39 -8.54 0.31
CA VAL A 69 3.08 -9.94 0.66
C VAL A 69 3.27 -10.79 -0.57
N LYS A 70 4.03 -11.87 -0.42
CA LYS A 70 4.22 -12.90 -1.44
C LYS A 70 3.22 -14.03 -1.20
N ILE A 71 2.49 -14.38 -2.24
CA ILE A 71 1.51 -15.45 -2.25
C ILE A 71 2.07 -16.57 -3.11
N THR A 72 2.22 -17.76 -2.52
CA THR A 72 2.66 -18.97 -3.20
C THR A 72 1.54 -19.99 -3.18
N ALA A 73 1.00 -20.32 -4.34
CA ALA A 73 0.03 -21.39 -4.51
C ALA A 73 0.74 -22.64 -5.02
N THR A 74 0.55 -23.77 -4.35
CA THR A 74 1.04 -25.10 -4.74
C THR A 74 -0.13 -26.04 -4.90
N VAL A 75 -0.33 -26.57 -6.10
CA VAL A 75 -1.34 -27.58 -6.39
C VAL A 75 -0.65 -28.93 -6.50
N THR A 76 -1.15 -29.91 -5.75
CA THR A 76 -0.73 -31.31 -5.84
C THR A 76 -1.86 -32.10 -6.49
N GLU A 77 -1.54 -32.80 -7.58
CA GLU A 77 -2.44 -33.72 -8.26
C GLU A 77 -2.58 -35.03 -7.47
N ASP A 78 -3.80 -35.54 -7.32
CA ASP A 78 -4.06 -36.66 -6.41
C ASP A 78 -3.65 -38.04 -7.00
N LEU A 79 -3.59 -38.20 -8.33
CA LEU A 79 -3.25 -39.49 -8.97
C LEU A 79 -1.73 -39.67 -9.18
N THR A 80 -1.03 -38.58 -9.50
CA THR A 80 0.38 -38.61 -9.91
C THR A 80 1.32 -37.96 -8.89
N ASP A 81 0.78 -37.35 -7.83
CA ASP A 81 1.50 -36.53 -6.85
C ASP A 81 2.33 -35.38 -7.46
N ILE A 82 2.08 -35.03 -8.72
CA ILE A 82 2.77 -33.93 -9.39
C ILE A 82 2.37 -32.62 -8.73
N LYS A 83 3.39 -31.83 -8.38
CA LYS A 83 3.22 -30.51 -7.78
C LYS A 83 3.49 -29.42 -8.80
N ARG A 84 2.59 -28.45 -8.89
CA ARG A 84 2.79 -27.21 -9.67
C ARG A 84 2.64 -26.03 -8.74
N ASN A 85 3.57 -25.08 -8.82
CA ASN A 85 3.52 -23.86 -8.04
C ASN A 85 3.38 -22.62 -8.92
N ALA A 86 2.71 -21.61 -8.37
CA ALA A 86 2.63 -20.27 -8.93
C ALA A 86 2.85 -19.27 -7.79
N THR A 87 3.57 -18.20 -8.08
CA THR A 87 3.86 -17.15 -7.11
C THR A 87 3.40 -15.80 -7.64
N THR A 88 2.88 -14.97 -6.75
CA THR A 88 2.56 -13.57 -7.04
C THR A 88 2.90 -12.71 -5.84
N GLN A 89 3.18 -11.43 -6.08
CA GLN A 89 3.46 -10.47 -5.03
C GLN A 89 2.46 -9.34 -5.11
N ILE A 90 1.92 -8.96 -3.95
CA ILE A 90 0.98 -7.85 -3.81
C ILE A 90 1.52 -6.83 -2.83
N VAL A 91 1.11 -5.58 -3.00
CA VAL A 91 1.45 -4.48 -2.08
C VAL A 91 0.17 -4.02 -1.39
N ALA A 92 0.20 -3.99 -0.06
CA ALA A 92 -0.87 -3.48 0.78
C ALA A 92 -0.64 -2.00 1.05
N TYR A 93 -1.56 -1.16 0.58
CA TYR A 93 -1.54 0.28 0.82
C TYR A 93 -2.48 0.67 1.96
N ARG A 94 -2.18 1.80 2.60
CA ARG A 94 -3.03 2.37 3.66
C ARG A 94 -4.27 3.07 3.11
N HIS A 95 -4.12 3.68 1.95
CA HIS A 95 -5.15 4.43 1.25
C HIS A 95 -5.30 3.85 -0.16
N ASP A 96 -6.49 3.97 -0.74
CA ASP A 96 -6.75 3.43 -2.07
C ASP A 96 -6.14 4.30 -3.18
N VAL A 97 -5.98 5.60 -2.91
CA VAL A 97 -5.56 6.61 -3.88
C VAL A 97 -4.45 7.50 -3.33
N LYS A 98 -3.67 8.07 -4.24
CA LYS A 98 -2.67 9.12 -3.98
C LYS A 98 -2.95 10.36 -4.81
N LEU A 99 -2.57 11.51 -4.27
CA LEU A 99 -2.56 12.78 -4.98
C LEU A 99 -1.13 13.11 -5.38
N ASP A 100 -0.96 13.42 -6.65
CA ASP A 100 0.28 13.84 -7.27
C ASP A 100 0.13 15.32 -7.67
N MET A 101 1.15 16.12 -7.41
CA MET A 101 1.11 17.57 -7.61
C MET A 101 2.32 17.99 -8.42
N GLU A 102 2.08 18.45 -9.64
CA GLU A 102 3.10 19.02 -10.49
C GLU A 102 3.02 20.54 -10.46
N LYS A 103 4.08 21.15 -9.94
CA LYS A 103 4.23 22.60 -9.82
C LYS A 103 4.97 23.13 -11.03
N GLN A 104 4.55 24.30 -11.54
CA GLN A 104 5.32 25.01 -12.58
C GLN A 104 6.74 25.43 -12.11
N GLY A 105 6.96 25.55 -10.80
CA GLY A 105 8.27 25.81 -10.19
C GLY A 105 8.14 26.04 -8.67
N GLU A 106 9.21 25.92 -7.89
CA GLU A 106 9.12 26.09 -6.42
C GLU A 106 8.87 27.54 -5.98
N THR A 107 9.13 28.52 -6.84
CA THR A 107 8.87 29.93 -6.57
C THR A 107 8.06 30.54 -7.72
N PHE A 108 7.27 31.55 -7.39
CA PHE A 108 6.47 32.30 -8.36
C PHE A 108 6.67 33.80 -8.14
N LYS A 109 6.45 34.59 -9.18
CA LYS A 109 6.48 36.06 -9.07
C LYS A 109 5.07 36.55 -8.72
N PRO A 110 4.92 37.41 -7.70
CA PRO A 110 3.64 38.06 -7.42
C PRO A 110 3.09 38.75 -8.66
N GLY A 111 1.79 38.58 -8.93
CA GLY A 111 1.12 39.17 -10.09
C GLY A 111 1.22 38.37 -11.40
N LEU A 112 2.02 37.30 -11.45
CA LEU A 112 2.01 36.35 -12.56
C LEU A 112 1.15 35.12 -12.21
N GLY A 113 0.44 34.59 -13.22
CA GLY A 113 -0.27 33.34 -13.09
C GLY A 113 0.70 32.20 -12.76
N TYR A 114 0.34 31.41 -11.77
CA TYR A 114 1.10 30.24 -11.34
C TYR A 114 0.21 29.02 -11.45
N ASN A 115 0.65 28.06 -12.26
CA ASN A 115 -0.13 26.85 -12.53
C ASN A 115 0.40 25.68 -11.67
N ILE A 116 -0.55 24.93 -11.13
CA ILE A 116 -0.31 23.65 -10.46
C ILE A 116 -1.25 22.66 -11.14
N VAL A 117 -0.72 21.52 -11.53
CA VAL A 117 -1.51 20.39 -12.04
C VAL A 117 -1.65 19.38 -10.93
N ILE A 118 -2.88 19.02 -10.59
CA ILE A 118 -3.15 18.02 -9.56
C ILE A 118 -3.70 16.77 -10.24
N THR A 119 -3.07 15.64 -9.99
CA THR A 119 -3.50 14.34 -10.52
C THR A 119 -3.83 13.40 -9.37
N LEU A 120 -5.06 12.90 -9.34
CA LEU A 120 -5.44 11.79 -8.48
C LEU A 120 -5.12 10.49 -9.24
N LYS A 121 -4.50 9.51 -8.57
CA LYS A 121 -4.16 8.20 -9.12
C LYS A 121 -4.43 7.11 -8.10
N GLN A 122 -4.62 5.87 -8.53
CA GLN A 122 -4.55 4.74 -7.60
C GLN A 122 -3.11 4.58 -7.09
N MET A 123 -2.92 3.96 -5.92
CA MET A 123 -1.58 3.82 -5.32
C MET A 123 -0.56 3.11 -6.23
N ASP A 124 -1.04 2.19 -7.07
CA ASP A 124 -0.30 1.41 -8.06
C ASP A 124 -0.19 2.09 -9.43
N ASP A 125 -0.49 3.39 -9.52
CA ASP A 125 -0.49 4.18 -10.75
C ASP A 125 -1.51 3.72 -11.81
N THR A 126 -2.44 2.84 -11.45
CA THR A 126 -3.55 2.49 -12.32
C THR A 126 -4.62 3.60 -12.36
N PRO A 127 -5.42 3.67 -13.44
CA PRO A 127 -6.49 4.65 -13.55
C PRO A 127 -7.52 4.55 -12.43
N ILE A 128 -8.03 5.69 -11.98
CA ILE A 128 -9.04 5.77 -10.91
C ILE A 128 -10.35 5.11 -11.34
N LYS A 129 -10.92 4.31 -10.44
CA LYS A 129 -12.26 3.72 -10.58
C LYS A 129 -13.34 4.81 -10.55
N ALA A 130 -14.36 4.69 -11.40
CA ALA A 130 -15.45 5.66 -11.51
C ALA A 130 -16.23 5.91 -10.20
N THR A 131 -16.18 4.97 -9.24
CA THR A 131 -16.87 5.04 -7.95
C THR A 131 -16.25 6.07 -6.99
N ILE A 132 -14.99 6.44 -7.18
CA ILE A 132 -14.27 7.33 -6.26
C ILE A 132 -14.66 8.79 -6.52
N PRO A 133 -15.11 9.56 -5.51
CA PRO A 133 -15.40 10.98 -5.67
C PRO A 133 -14.16 11.76 -6.14
N LYS A 134 -14.30 12.46 -7.26
CA LYS A 134 -13.22 13.20 -7.91
C LYS A 134 -13.14 14.66 -7.45
N ARG A 135 -13.31 14.90 -6.15
CA ARG A 135 -13.32 16.24 -5.55
C ARG A 135 -12.11 16.40 -4.66
N VAL A 136 -11.28 17.39 -4.97
CA VAL A 136 -10.07 17.69 -4.19
C VAL A 136 -10.18 19.09 -3.59
N GLN A 137 -9.90 19.18 -2.29
CA GLN A 137 -9.76 20.47 -1.63
C GLN A 137 -8.30 20.93 -1.71
N VAL A 138 -8.09 22.05 -2.39
CA VAL A 138 -6.79 22.71 -2.49
C VAL A 138 -6.75 23.85 -1.49
N THR A 139 -5.76 23.81 -0.60
CA THR A 139 -5.49 24.89 0.35
C THR A 139 -4.16 25.51 0.00
N THR A 140 -4.16 26.80 -0.31
CA THR A 140 -2.95 27.56 -0.63
C THR A 140 -2.56 28.41 0.56
N PHE A 141 -1.29 28.34 0.93
CA PHE A 141 -0.66 29.20 1.93
C PHE A 141 0.38 30.06 1.22
N TYR A 142 0.34 31.37 1.45
CA TYR A 142 1.31 32.30 0.92
C TYR A 142 2.31 32.67 2.03
N SER A 143 3.59 32.51 1.77
CA SER A 143 4.66 32.99 2.64
C SER A 143 5.58 33.93 1.88
N TYR A 144 5.85 35.09 2.47
CA TYR A 144 6.77 36.08 1.94
C TYR A 144 8.04 36.10 2.81
N LEU A 145 9.20 35.82 2.21
CA LEU A 145 10.49 35.76 2.91
C LEU A 145 11.11 37.15 3.15
N PHE A 146 10.58 38.20 2.51
CA PHE A 146 11.10 39.57 2.59
C PHE A 146 10.01 40.52 3.08
N GLY A 147 9.76 40.50 4.39
CA GLY A 147 8.94 41.50 5.09
C GLY A 147 9.69 41.92 6.35
N THR A 148 9.92 43.23 6.53
CA THR A 148 10.67 43.80 7.66
C THR A 148 9.90 43.77 8.98
N ASP A 149 8.61 43.42 8.98
CA ASP A 149 7.77 43.36 10.17
C ASP A 149 7.23 41.95 10.37
N SER A 150 7.85 41.20 11.28
CA SER A 150 7.47 39.85 11.70
C SER A 150 6.11 39.75 12.42
N ILE A 151 5.37 40.84 12.53
CA ILE A 151 4.15 40.96 13.35
C ILE A 151 2.85 40.86 12.51
N THR A 152 2.92 40.97 11.17
CA THR A 152 1.73 40.90 10.28
C THR A 152 1.95 39.98 9.07
N GLN A 153 2.52 38.80 9.29
CA GLN A 153 2.49 37.75 8.26
C GLN A 153 1.04 37.26 8.13
N HIS A 154 0.26 37.93 7.29
CA HIS A 154 -1.08 37.50 6.93
C HIS A 154 -0.95 36.13 6.25
N GLU A 155 -1.27 35.07 6.99
CA GLU A 155 -1.55 33.76 6.40
C GLU A 155 -2.86 33.88 5.61
N ASP A 156 -2.76 34.44 4.40
CA ASP A 156 -3.89 34.49 3.48
C ASP A 156 -4.19 33.06 3.02
N LYS A 157 -5.03 32.37 3.78
CA LYS A 157 -5.48 31.01 3.50
C LYS A 157 -6.58 31.06 2.45
N LYS A 158 -6.27 30.58 1.25
CA LYS A 158 -7.27 30.39 0.20
C LYS A 158 -7.61 28.92 0.06
N VAL A 159 -8.89 28.59 0.21
CA VAL A 159 -9.42 27.23 -0.01
C VAL A 159 -10.22 27.22 -1.30
N LYS A 160 -9.93 26.27 -2.20
CA LYS A 160 -10.66 26.04 -3.44
C LYS A 160 -10.98 24.55 -3.56
N ILE A 161 -12.23 24.24 -3.89
CA ILE A 161 -12.62 22.87 -4.26
C ILE A 161 -12.46 22.76 -5.78
N VAL A 162 -11.78 21.72 -6.22
CA VAL A 162 -11.52 21.43 -7.63
C VAL A 162 -12.15 20.09 -7.96
N ASP A 163 -13.05 20.09 -8.94
CA ASP A 163 -13.58 18.87 -9.55
C ASP A 163 -12.56 18.39 -10.59
N LEU A 164 -12.08 17.15 -10.45
CA LEU A 164 -11.15 16.53 -11.39
C LEU A 164 -11.90 15.96 -12.59
N ASP A 165 -11.22 15.90 -13.73
CA ASP A 165 -11.78 15.38 -14.98
C ASP A 165 -11.97 13.85 -14.98
N ALA A 166 -12.34 13.28 -16.13
CA ALA A 166 -12.51 11.84 -16.30
C ALA A 166 -11.22 11.05 -15.98
N HIS A 167 -10.06 11.65 -16.18
CA HIS A 167 -8.74 11.07 -15.98
C HIS A 167 -8.16 11.34 -14.58
N GLY A 168 -8.83 12.16 -13.76
CA GLY A 168 -8.40 12.51 -12.42
C GLY A 168 -7.44 13.70 -12.37
N THR A 169 -7.44 14.54 -13.40
CA THR A 169 -6.54 15.69 -13.53
C THR A 169 -7.33 17.01 -13.47
N ALA A 170 -6.71 18.07 -12.94
CA ALA A 170 -7.21 19.44 -12.97
C ALA A 170 -6.09 20.49 -12.94
#